data_AF-A0A6N9BNY5-F1
#
_entry.id   AF-A0A6N9BNY5-F1
#
_cell.length_a   1.000
_cell.length_b   1.000
_cell.length_c   1.000
_cell.angle_alpha   90.00
_cell.angle_beta   90.00
_cell.angle_gamma   90.00
#
_symmetry.space_group_name_H-M   'P 1'
#
loop_
_entity.id
_entity.type
_entity.pdbx_description
1 polymer ?
#
loop_
_entity_poly.entity_id
_entity_poly.type
_entity_poly.pdbx_seq_one_letter_code
_entity_poly.pdbx_strand_id
1 'polypeptide(L)'
;MTDALLSARFAPILDEVEKRACVADAFVDKEVYRILLATVWANVVMNPDEAGIDIADLERLHDVINARARDVLGSEDAIKDCFRFVTSRAGEAAMDQARLNKTHRELLLYFSSMILDPDGHRRWMAEVERRAGDS
;
A
#
# COMPACT_ATOMS: atom_id res chain seq x y z
N MET A 1 -14.98 -7.72 11.81
CA MET A 1 -14.08 -7.75 12.99
C MET A 1 -14.17 -6.42 13.74
N THR A 2 -13.65 -6.36 14.97
CA THR A 2 -13.45 -5.09 15.70
C THR A 2 -12.04 -4.55 15.46
N ASP A 3 -11.86 -3.25 15.62
CA ASP A 3 -10.58 -2.55 15.39
C ASP A 3 -9.46 -3.11 16.25
N ALA A 4 -9.75 -3.50 17.50
CA ALA A 4 -8.79 -4.14 18.40
C ALA A 4 -8.33 -5.52 17.89
N LEU A 5 -9.24 -6.30 17.28
CA LEU A 5 -8.89 -7.60 16.68
C LEU A 5 -8.12 -7.43 15.38
N LEU A 6 -8.46 -6.42 14.56
CA LEU A 6 -7.71 -6.07 13.35
C LEU A 6 -6.30 -5.59 13.70
N SER A 7 -6.17 -4.69 14.67
CA SER A 7 -4.89 -4.20 15.18
C SER A 7 -4.02 -5.34 15.71
N ALA A 8 -4.55 -6.21 16.57
CA ALA A 8 -3.81 -7.37 17.07
C ALA A 8 -3.41 -8.37 15.97
N ARG A 9 -4.26 -8.56 14.95
CA ARG A 9 -4.00 -9.44 13.81
C ARG A 9 -2.90 -8.90 12.89
N PHE A 10 -2.90 -7.59 12.62
CA PHE A 10 -1.95 -6.95 11.73
C PHE A 10 -0.69 -6.42 12.43
N ALA A 11 -0.65 -6.39 13.77
CA ALA A 11 0.54 -5.99 14.50
C ALA A 11 1.82 -6.73 14.05
N PRO A 12 1.87 -8.07 13.90
CA PRO A 12 3.11 -8.76 13.52
C PRO A 12 3.66 -8.37 12.13
N ILE A 13 2.77 -8.08 11.17
CA ILE A 13 3.21 -7.65 9.82
C ILE A 13 3.62 -6.18 9.82
N LEU A 14 2.95 -5.32 10.58
CA LEU A 14 3.30 -3.90 10.71
C LEU A 14 4.58 -3.69 11.54
N ASP A 15 4.79 -4.49 12.59
CA ASP A 15 6.05 -4.57 13.36
C ASP A 15 7.23 -4.93 12.45
N GLU A 16 7.05 -5.92 11.56
CA GLU A 16 8.09 -6.31 10.60
C GLU A 16 8.30 -5.25 9.50
N VAL A 17 7.27 -4.48 9.11
CA VAL A 17 7.42 -3.31 8.23
C VAL A 17 8.28 -2.22 8.89
N GLU A 18 8.00 -1.87 10.14
CA GLU A 18 8.78 -0.89 10.91
C GLU A 18 10.23 -1.36 11.10
N LYS A 19 10.43 -2.63 11.48
CA LYS A 19 11.74 -3.25 11.66
C LYS A 19 12.57 -3.31 10.37
N ARG A 20 11.96 -3.63 9.22
CA ARG A 20 12.65 -3.65 7.91
C ARG A 20 12.95 -2.26 7.37
N ALA A 21 12.20 -1.24 7.80
CA ALA A 21 12.50 0.16 7.55
C ALA A 21 13.45 0.79 8.58
N CYS A 22 13.81 0.08 9.66
CA CYS A 22 14.70 0.61 10.70
C CYS A 22 16.17 0.60 10.27
N VAL A 23 16.82 1.75 10.40
CA VAL A 23 18.23 2.02 10.10
C VAL A 23 18.88 2.56 11.38
N ALA A 24 19.78 1.77 11.98
CA ALA A 24 20.56 2.10 13.18
C ALA A 24 19.74 2.54 14.42
N ASP A 25 19.59 1.61 15.36
CA ASP A 25 19.16 1.74 16.77
C ASP A 25 17.85 2.48 17.13
N ALA A 26 17.25 3.27 16.23
CA ALA A 26 15.89 3.83 16.37
C ALA A 26 15.33 4.49 15.08
N PHE A 27 16.15 4.82 14.07
CA PHE A 27 15.69 5.70 12.99
C PHE A 27 14.96 4.94 11.89
N VAL A 28 13.72 5.31 11.56
CA VAL A 28 12.95 4.68 10.48
C VAL A 28 13.16 5.41 9.16
N ASP A 29 13.66 4.70 8.15
CA ASP A 29 13.66 5.12 6.75
C ASP A 29 12.22 5.22 6.24
N LYS A 30 11.74 6.46 6.10
CA LYS A 30 10.36 6.74 5.69
C LYS A 30 10.09 6.47 4.22
N GLU A 31 11.10 6.24 3.38
CA GLU A 31 10.91 5.85 1.97
C GLU A 31 10.69 4.34 1.86
N VAL A 32 11.56 3.56 2.52
CA VAL A 32 11.40 2.10 2.66
C VAL A 32 10.09 1.76 3.35
N TYR A 33 9.75 2.47 4.44
CA TYR A 33 8.48 2.28 5.16
C TYR A 33 7.26 2.48 4.25
N ARG A 34 7.24 3.53 3.41
CA ARG A 34 6.11 3.81 2.50
C ARG A 34 5.95 2.71 1.44
N ILE A 35 7.05 2.21 0.87
CA ILE A 35 7.00 1.12 -0.11
C ILE A 35 6.48 -0.17 0.53
N LEU A 36 6.98 -0.51 1.72
CA LEU A 36 6.55 -1.69 2.46
C LEU A 36 5.07 -1.60 2.86
N LEU A 37 4.63 -0.44 3.37
CA LEU A 37 3.23 -0.24 3.77
C LEU A 37 2.26 -0.28 2.58
N ALA A 38 2.60 0.37 1.46
CA ALA A 38 1.83 0.28 0.23
C ALA A 38 1.74 -1.17 -0.30
N THR A 39 2.80 -1.96 -0.11
CA THR A 39 2.83 -3.39 -0.47
C THR A 39 1.90 -4.22 0.42
N VAL A 40 1.91 -3.99 1.74
CA VAL A 40 0.98 -4.66 2.67
C VAL A 40 -0.46 -4.33 2.28
N TRP A 41 -0.78 -3.05 2.07
CA TRP A 41 -2.13 -2.63 1.69
C TRP A 41 -2.58 -3.24 0.35
N ALA A 42 -1.74 -3.19 -0.69
CA ALA A 42 -2.06 -3.77 -1.99
C ALA A 42 -2.36 -5.28 -1.89
N ASN A 43 -1.54 -6.04 -1.15
CA ASN A 43 -1.76 -7.48 -0.97
C ASN A 43 -3.07 -7.79 -0.22
N VAL A 44 -3.37 -7.01 0.83
CA VAL A 44 -4.60 -7.19 1.62
C VAL A 44 -5.86 -6.85 0.81
N VAL A 45 -5.84 -5.80 -0.01
CA VAL A 45 -6.99 -5.44 -0.86
C VAL A 45 -7.18 -6.43 -2.01
N MET A 46 -6.11 -7.03 -2.54
CA MET A 46 -6.23 -8.11 -3.52
C MET A 46 -6.90 -9.36 -2.92
N ASN A 47 -6.37 -9.86 -1.80
CA ASN A 47 -6.79 -11.13 -1.21
C ASN A 47 -7.13 -10.97 0.29
N PRO A 48 -8.29 -10.36 0.64
CA PRO A 48 -8.71 -10.19 2.04
C PRO A 48 -8.79 -11.53 2.79
N ASP A 49 -9.28 -12.58 2.11
CA ASP A 49 -9.40 -13.93 2.66
C ASP A 49 -8.04 -14.57 3.02
N GLU A 50 -6.99 -14.31 2.22
CA GLU A 50 -5.62 -14.77 2.55
C GLU A 50 -5.03 -13.98 3.72
N ALA A 51 -5.37 -12.69 3.81
CA ALA A 51 -5.12 -11.90 5.01
C ALA A 51 -6.03 -12.30 6.20
N GLY A 52 -7.02 -13.18 5.98
CA GLY A 52 -7.99 -13.71 6.94
C GLY A 52 -8.90 -12.64 7.55
N ILE A 53 -9.40 -11.74 6.71
CA ILE A 53 -10.43 -10.74 7.00
C ILE A 53 -11.49 -10.76 5.89
N ASP A 54 -12.69 -10.25 6.17
CA ASP A 54 -13.71 -10.02 5.15
C ASP A 54 -13.40 -8.73 4.35
N ILE A 55 -13.90 -8.62 3.12
CA ILE A 55 -13.97 -7.36 2.36
C ILE A 55 -14.64 -6.26 3.20
N ALA A 56 -15.68 -6.62 3.98
CA ALA A 56 -16.40 -5.72 4.89
C ALA A 56 -15.58 -5.22 6.11
N ASP A 57 -14.34 -5.69 6.27
CA ASP A 57 -13.38 -5.21 7.27
C ASP A 57 -12.27 -4.32 6.69
N LEU A 58 -12.16 -4.19 5.36
CA LEU A 58 -11.11 -3.37 4.72
C LEU A 58 -11.16 -1.90 5.16
N GLU A 59 -12.34 -1.29 5.28
CA GLU A 59 -12.50 0.10 5.72
C GLU A 59 -11.98 0.31 7.16
N ARG A 60 -12.33 -0.58 8.10
CA ARG A 60 -11.80 -0.52 9.47
C ARG A 60 -10.29 -0.75 9.52
N LEU A 61 -9.79 -1.67 8.68
CA LEU A 61 -8.37 -1.95 8.62
C LEU A 61 -7.56 -0.79 8.02
N HIS A 62 -8.10 -0.10 7.02
CA HIS A 62 -7.53 1.13 6.48
C HIS A 62 -7.29 2.15 7.60
N ASP A 63 -8.29 2.37 8.45
CA ASP A 63 -8.23 3.34 9.54
C ASP A 63 -7.26 2.89 10.65
N VAL A 64 -7.26 1.60 11.01
CA VAL A 64 -6.29 0.99 11.94
C VAL A 64 -4.85 1.14 11.44
N ILE A 65 -4.61 0.91 10.14
CA ILE A 65 -3.28 1.05 9.54
C ILE A 65 -2.85 2.52 9.47
N ASN A 66 -3.74 3.44 9.08
CA ASN A 66 -3.45 4.87 9.06
C ASN A 66 -3.14 5.39 10.47
N ALA A 67 -3.94 5.03 11.47
CA ALA A 67 -3.73 5.42 12.86
C ALA A 67 -2.36 4.99 13.40
N ARG A 68 -1.89 3.78 13.04
CA ARG A 68 -0.54 3.31 13.40
C ARG A 68 0.56 3.97 12.58
N ALA A 69 0.39 4.08 11.25
CA ALA A 69 1.38 4.66 10.36
C ALA A 69 1.59 6.18 10.60
N ARG A 70 0.62 6.84 11.22
CA ARG A 70 0.71 8.23 11.71
C ARG A 70 1.92 8.46 12.59
N ASP A 71 2.26 7.55 13.50
CA ASP A 71 3.38 7.73 14.44
C ASP A 71 4.74 7.76 13.72
N VAL A 72 4.84 7.06 12.57
CA VAL A 72 6.05 7.04 11.73
C VAL A 72 6.05 8.17 10.69
N LEU A 73 4.93 8.37 9.99
CA LEU A 73 4.85 9.26 8.82
C LEU A 73 4.36 10.68 9.13
N GLY A 74 3.64 10.87 10.25
CA GLY A 74 3.06 12.15 10.65
C GLY A 74 1.80 12.55 9.88
N SER A 75 1.14 11.62 9.20
CA SER A 75 -0.04 11.86 8.37
C SER A 75 -1.26 11.08 8.84
N GLU A 76 -2.45 11.69 8.74
CA GLU A 76 -3.75 11.03 8.96
C GLU A 76 -4.15 10.11 7.80
N ASP A 77 -3.62 10.36 6.59
CA ASP A 77 -3.94 9.65 5.34
C ASP A 77 -2.68 8.95 4.80
N ALA A 78 -2.03 8.21 5.71
CA ALA A 78 -0.72 7.62 5.51
C ALA A 78 -0.69 6.63 4.32
N ILE A 79 -1.73 5.81 4.13
CA ILE A 79 -1.84 4.87 3.00
C ILE A 79 -1.86 5.64 1.68
N LYS A 80 -2.71 6.66 1.52
CA LYS A 80 -2.77 7.45 0.28
C LYS A 80 -1.50 8.25 0.05
N ASP A 81 -0.84 8.71 1.10
CA ASP A 81 0.49 9.32 1.01
C ASP A 81 1.57 8.33 0.55
N CYS A 82 1.49 7.05 0.91
CA CYS A 82 2.38 6.02 0.40
C CYS A 82 2.20 5.84 -1.12
N PHE A 83 0.96 5.77 -1.61
CA PHE A 83 0.71 5.67 -3.06
C PHE A 83 1.09 6.95 -3.81
N ARG A 84 0.84 8.15 -3.25
CA ARG A 84 1.37 9.41 -3.80
C ARG A 84 2.90 9.39 -3.90
N PHE A 85 3.58 8.92 -2.85
CA PHE A 85 5.04 8.76 -2.86
C PHE A 85 5.50 7.80 -3.96
N VAL A 86 4.89 6.60 -4.09
CA VAL A 86 5.20 5.61 -5.14
C VAL A 86 5.14 6.22 -6.55
N THR A 87 4.16 7.09 -6.83
CA THR A 87 4.05 7.76 -8.14
C THR A 87 5.00 8.94 -8.35
N SER A 88 5.75 9.35 -7.32
CA SER A 88 6.70 10.45 -7.40
C SER A 88 8.07 9.99 -7.90
N ARG A 89 8.86 10.93 -8.43
CA ARG A 89 10.27 10.67 -8.84
C ARG A 89 11.15 10.15 -7.67
N ALA A 90 10.84 10.53 -6.43
CA ALA A 90 11.53 9.99 -5.26
C ALA A 90 11.12 8.54 -5.00
N GLY A 91 9.83 8.21 -5.11
CA GLY A 91 9.33 6.84 -5.01
C GLY A 91 9.86 5.92 -6.09
N GLU A 92 9.96 6.39 -7.34
CA GLU A 92 10.60 5.65 -8.44
C GLU A 92 12.06 5.29 -8.08
N ALA A 93 12.85 6.27 -7.65
CA ALA A 93 14.24 6.05 -7.23
C ALA A 93 14.35 5.16 -5.98
N ALA A 94 13.40 5.23 -5.04
CA ALA A 94 13.37 4.35 -3.87
C ALA A 94 12.98 2.91 -4.24
N MET A 95 12.08 2.72 -5.22
CA MET A 95 11.74 1.39 -5.78
C MET A 95 12.91 0.77 -6.56
N ASP A 96 13.76 1.59 -7.19
CA ASP A 96 15.04 1.17 -7.78
C ASP A 96 16.03 0.71 -6.71
N GLN A 97 16.25 1.51 -5.66
CA GLN A 97 17.15 1.19 -4.56
C GLN A 97 16.72 -0.06 -3.78
N ALA A 98 15.43 -0.22 -3.52
CA ALA A 98 14.84 -1.40 -2.91
C ALA A 98 14.75 -2.61 -3.88
N ARG A 99 15.20 -2.45 -5.14
CA ARG A 99 15.29 -3.51 -6.17
C ARG A 99 13.97 -4.24 -6.43
N LEU A 100 12.84 -3.53 -6.40
CA LEU A 100 11.54 -4.12 -6.68
C LEU A 100 11.51 -4.70 -8.10
N ASN A 101 11.01 -5.94 -8.23
CA ASN A 101 10.82 -6.59 -9.52
C ASN A 101 9.69 -5.89 -10.32
N LYS A 102 9.63 -6.18 -11.63
CA LYS A 102 8.67 -5.54 -12.55
C LYS A 102 7.22 -5.71 -12.06
N THR A 103 6.81 -6.94 -11.75
CA THR A 103 5.44 -7.26 -11.30
C THR A 103 5.03 -6.51 -10.04
N HIS A 104 5.94 -6.39 -9.06
CA HIS A 104 5.69 -5.65 -7.82
C HIS A 104 5.54 -4.14 -8.07
N ARG A 105 6.34 -3.56 -8.97
CA ARG A 105 6.15 -2.15 -9.40
C ARG A 105 4.82 -1.94 -10.10
N GLU A 106 4.48 -2.80 -11.05
CA GLU A 106 3.22 -2.75 -11.79
C GLU A 106 2.01 -2.84 -10.85
N LEU A 107 2.09 -3.69 -9.82
CA LEU A 107 1.09 -3.78 -8.76
C LEU A 107 0.91 -2.46 -7.99
N LEU A 108 2.00 -1.87 -7.49
CA LEU A 108 1.94 -0.63 -6.72
C LEU A 108 1.45 0.56 -7.57
N LEU A 109 1.83 0.62 -8.85
CA LEU A 109 1.37 1.64 -9.80
C LEU A 109 -0.11 1.44 -10.19
N TYR A 110 -0.57 0.20 -10.36
CA TYR A 110 -1.98 -0.13 -10.58
C TYR A 110 -2.84 0.41 -9.42
N PHE A 111 -2.51 0.04 -8.18
CA PHE A 111 -3.21 0.55 -7.00
C PHE A 111 -3.11 2.07 -6.86
N SER A 112 -1.96 2.67 -7.18
CA SER A 112 -1.81 4.13 -7.19
C SER A 112 -2.81 4.79 -8.14
N SER A 113 -2.98 4.26 -9.37
CA SER A 113 -3.94 4.83 -10.32
C SER A 113 -5.39 4.74 -9.80
N MET A 114 -5.77 3.61 -9.20
CA MET A 114 -7.12 3.39 -8.65
C MET A 114 -7.40 4.27 -7.42
N ILE A 115 -6.42 4.50 -6.55
CA ILE A 115 -6.58 5.26 -5.29
C ILE A 115 -6.46 6.79 -5.52
N LEU A 116 -5.66 7.23 -6.49
CA LEU A 116 -5.34 8.65 -6.70
C LEU A 116 -6.14 9.29 -7.84
N ASP A 117 -6.47 8.55 -8.90
CA ASP A 117 -7.35 9.01 -9.98
C ASP A 117 -8.34 7.89 -10.39
N PRO A 118 -9.38 7.62 -9.57
CA PRO A 118 -10.38 6.60 -9.87
C PRO A 118 -11.06 6.81 -11.24
N ASP A 119 -11.17 8.05 -11.71
CA ASP A 119 -11.87 8.42 -12.93
C ASP A 119 -10.98 8.24 -14.18
N GLY A 120 -9.69 8.54 -14.07
CA GLY A 120 -8.67 8.12 -15.04
C GLY A 120 -8.54 6.60 -15.10
N HIS A 121 -8.52 5.92 -13.96
CA HIS A 121 -8.44 4.47 -13.88
C HIS A 121 -9.61 3.79 -14.61
N ARG A 122 -10.87 4.20 -14.34
CA ARG A 122 -12.05 3.66 -15.05
C ARG A 122 -11.99 3.88 -16.56
N ARG A 123 -11.51 5.04 -17.02
CA ARG A 123 -11.32 5.33 -18.46
C ARG A 123 -10.22 4.45 -19.08
N TRP A 124 -9.12 4.23 -18.36
CA TRP A 124 -8.03 3.36 -18.82
C TRP A 124 -8.47 1.89 -18.90
N MET A 125 -9.21 1.38 -17.92
CA MET A 125 -9.76 0.02 -17.96
C MET A 125 -10.69 -0.20 -19.16
N ALA A 126 -11.59 0.76 -19.45
CA ALA A 126 -12.47 0.69 -20.62
C ALA A 126 -11.71 0.77 -21.97
N GLU A 127 -10.58 1.46 -22.02
CA GLU A 127 -9.68 1.47 -23.18
C GLU A 127 -8.99 0.11 -23.39
N VAL A 128 -8.56 -0.54 -22.30
CA VAL A 128 -7.93 -1.87 -22.33
C VAL A 128 -8.94 -2.95 -22.75
N GLU A 129 -10.15 -2.93 -22.19
CA GLU A 129 -11.20 -3.92 -22.48
C GLU A 129 -11.57 -3.94 -23.97
N ARG A 130 -11.80 -2.77 -24.59
CA ARG A 130 -12.07 -2.72 -26.04
C ARG A 130 -10.91 -3.29 -26.86
N ARG A 131 -9.65 -2.90 -26.57
CA ARG A 131 -8.49 -3.41 -27.31
C ARG A 131 -8.36 -4.93 -27.21
N ALA A 132 -8.73 -5.51 -26.07
CA ALA A 132 -8.75 -6.96 -25.86
C ALA A 132 -9.93 -7.65 -26.58
N GLY A 133 -11.06 -6.97 -26.78
CA GLY A 133 -12.19 -7.47 -27.57
C GLY A 133 -12.01 -7.35 -29.10
N ASP A 134 -11.08 -6.50 -29.55
CA ASP A 134 -10.71 -6.32 -30.96
C ASP A 134 -9.54 -7.23 -31.43
N SER A 135 -9.11 -8.19 -30.60
CA SER A 135 -7.95 -9.10 -30.83
C SER A 135 -8.33 -10.59 -30.91
#